data_AF-A0A5H2Z3C8-F1
#
_entry.id   AF-A0A5H2Z3C8-F1
#
_cell.length_a   1.000
_cell.length_b   1.000
_cell.length_c   1.000
_cell.angle_alpha   90.00
_cell.angle_beta   90.00
_cell.angle_gamma   90.00
#
_symmetry.space_group_name_H-M   'P 1'
#
loop_
_entity.id
_entity.type
_entity.pdbx_description
1 polymer ?
#
loop_
_entity_poly.entity_id
_entity_poly.type
_entity_poly.pdbx_seq_one_letter_code
_entity_poly.pdbx_strand_id
1 'polypeptide(L)'
;MIRLTPAEKHFLLSEMRGFVAITQKIISAATANDMAAVAEAARVGGLKAHQKDFANPDSLVHGIRKKAPQAFFPLGRETHINFDRIAELAAELKDRDVVLNTLADNLNNCIACHSAYRVEEAH
;
A
#
# COMPACT_ATOMS: atom_id res chain seq x y z
N MET A 1 19.99 -2.54 -0.07
CA MET A 1 19.40 -3.88 0.14
C MET A 1 18.91 -3.98 1.58
N ILE A 2 17.75 -4.59 1.81
CA ILE A 2 17.13 -4.79 3.12
C ILE A 2 17.17 -6.28 3.45
N ARG A 3 17.77 -6.64 4.59
CA ARG A 3 17.87 -8.02 5.08
C ARG A 3 16.77 -8.27 6.11
N LEU A 4 15.90 -9.24 5.84
CA LEU A 4 14.75 -9.56 6.67
C LEU A 4 14.74 -11.04 7.04
N THR A 5 14.12 -11.40 8.17
CA THR A 5 13.85 -12.82 8.46
C THR A 5 12.90 -13.40 7.41
N PRO A 6 12.81 -14.75 7.27
CA PRO A 6 11.86 -15.37 6.36
C PRO A 6 10.42 -14.88 6.57
N ALA A 7 9.98 -14.75 7.83
CA ALA A 7 8.64 -14.28 8.16
C ALA A 7 8.40 -12.81 7.77
N GLU A 8 9.36 -11.92 8.06
CA GLU A 8 9.28 -10.49 7.71
C GLU A 8 9.28 -10.28 6.18
N LYS A 9 10.15 -11.00 5.47
CA LYS A 9 10.20 -10.97 4.00
C LYS A 9 8.89 -11.47 3.40
N HIS A 10 8.38 -12.59 3.89
CA HIS A 10 7.12 -13.14 3.42
C HIS A 10 5.97 -12.15 3.60
N PHE A 11 5.86 -11.55 4.79
CA PHE A 11 4.87 -10.53 5.11
C PHE A 11 4.99 -9.30 4.20
N LEU A 12 6.19 -8.72 4.06
CA LEU A 12 6.37 -7.53 3.23
C LEU A 12 5.99 -7.81 1.76
N LEU A 13 6.39 -8.96 1.23
CA LEU A 13 6.06 -9.33 -0.14
C LEU A 13 4.57 -9.68 -0.31
N SER A 14 3.87 -10.16 0.74
CA SER A 14 2.42 -10.36 0.68
C SER A 14 1.67 -9.04 0.62
N GLU A 15 2.12 -8.03 1.37
CA GLU A 15 1.55 -6.67 1.30
C GLU A 15 1.69 -6.10 -0.12
N MET A 16 2.88 -6.22 -0.72
CA MET A 16 3.12 -5.76 -2.09
C MET A 16 2.23 -6.46 -3.12
N ARG A 17 2.00 -7.77 -2.99
CA ARG A 17 1.04 -8.50 -3.84
C ARG A 17 -0.40 -8.02 -3.62
N GLY A 18 -0.75 -7.70 -2.37
CA GLY A 18 -2.02 -7.08 -2.02
C GLY A 18 -2.24 -5.75 -2.74
N PHE A 19 -1.24 -4.87 -2.76
CA PHE A 19 -1.33 -3.58 -3.46
C PHE A 19 -1.56 -3.74 -4.96
N VAL A 20 -0.94 -4.74 -5.60
CA VAL A 20 -1.19 -5.04 -7.04
C VAL A 20 -2.64 -5.47 -7.25
N ALA A 21 -3.16 -6.35 -6.40
CA ALA A 21 -4.54 -6.81 -6.50
C ALA A 21 -5.55 -5.67 -6.27
N ILE A 22 -5.28 -4.80 -5.28
CA ILE A 22 -6.11 -3.61 -4.99
C ILE A 22 -6.10 -2.64 -6.17
N THR A 23 -4.92 -2.36 -6.74
CA THR A 23 -4.77 -1.50 -7.93
C THR A 23 -5.61 -2.01 -9.09
N GLN A 24 -5.55 -3.31 -9.38
CA GLN A 24 -6.36 -3.91 -10.44
C GLN A 24 -7.86 -3.75 -10.17
N LYS A 25 -8.31 -3.99 -8.93
CA LYS A 25 -9.73 -3.86 -8.56
C LYS A 25 -10.22 -2.43 -8.69
N ILE A 26 -9.42 -1.45 -8.24
CA ILE A 26 -9.75 -0.03 -8.38
C ILE A 26 -9.91 0.34 -9.85
N ILE A 27 -8.96 -0.04 -10.72
CA ILE A 27 -9.03 0.25 -12.15
C ILE A 27 -10.28 -0.40 -12.76
N SER A 28 -10.51 -1.69 -12.49
CA SER A 28 -11.68 -2.42 -13.00
C SER A 28 -12.99 -1.74 -12.60
N ALA A 29 -13.16 -1.42 -11.32
CA ALA A 29 -14.36 -0.75 -10.82
C ALA A 29 -14.51 0.67 -11.40
N ALA A 30 -13.42 1.41 -11.51
CA ALA A 30 -13.42 2.75 -12.09
C ALA A 30 -13.83 2.75 -13.57
N THR A 31 -13.36 1.78 -14.36
CA THR A 31 -13.76 1.63 -15.77
C THR A 31 -15.24 1.25 -15.93
N ALA A 32 -15.82 0.57 -14.93
CA ALA A 32 -17.25 0.28 -14.87
C ALA A 32 -18.08 1.44 -14.27
N ASN A 33 -17.44 2.55 -13.89
CA ASN A 33 -18.04 3.67 -13.13
C ASN A 33 -18.68 3.24 -11.79
N ASP A 34 -18.21 2.15 -11.18
CA ASP A 34 -18.67 1.67 -9.88
C ASP A 34 -17.79 2.24 -8.75
N MET A 35 -18.11 3.46 -8.31
CA MET A 35 -17.35 4.15 -7.27
C MET A 35 -17.51 3.53 -5.88
N ALA A 36 -18.60 2.78 -5.65
CA ALA A 36 -18.76 2.04 -4.40
C ALA A 36 -17.75 0.88 -4.33
N ALA A 37 -17.60 0.14 -5.43
CA ALA A 37 -16.59 -0.92 -5.53
C ALA A 37 -15.15 -0.38 -5.51
N VAL A 38 -14.89 0.80 -6.08
CA VAL A 38 -13.60 1.50 -5.92
C VAL A 38 -13.32 1.76 -4.44
N ALA A 39 -14.28 2.35 -3.73
CA ALA A 39 -14.09 2.71 -2.34
C ALA A 39 -13.80 1.47 -1.47
N GLU A 40 -14.55 0.40 -1.69
CA GLU A 40 -14.35 -0.86 -0.97
C GLU A 40 -12.97 -1.48 -1.26
N ALA A 41 -12.57 -1.55 -2.53
CA ALA A 41 -11.27 -2.08 -2.92
C ALA A 41 -10.11 -1.30 -2.27
N ALA A 42 -10.22 0.04 -2.27
CA ALA A 42 -9.19 0.92 -1.73
C ALA A 42 -9.09 0.84 -0.20
N ARG A 43 -10.21 0.73 0.54
CA ARG A 43 -10.19 0.58 2.01
C ARG A 43 -9.34 -0.59 2.49
N VAL A 44 -9.31 -1.70 1.75
CA VAL A 44 -8.52 -2.88 2.10
C VAL A 44 -7.02 -2.55 2.22
N GLY A 45 -6.50 -1.67 1.36
CA GLY A 45 -5.11 -1.23 1.41
C GLY A 45 -4.88 0.00 2.28
N GLY A 46 -5.93 0.56 2.87
CA GLY A 46 -5.89 1.80 3.64
C GLY A 46 -5.09 1.68 4.94
N LEU A 47 -4.51 2.77 5.42
CA LEU A 47 -3.80 2.79 6.70
C LEU A 47 -4.73 2.44 7.86
N LYS A 48 -6.01 2.82 7.78
CA LYS A 48 -7.04 2.46 8.77
C LYS A 48 -7.18 0.95 8.94
N ALA A 49 -7.10 0.17 7.84
CA ALA A 49 -7.18 -1.29 7.90
C ALA A 49 -5.96 -1.94 8.58
N HIS A 50 -4.80 -1.30 8.46
CA HIS A 50 -3.51 -1.81 8.96
C HIS A 50 -3.00 -1.11 10.23
N GLN A 51 -3.78 -0.20 10.82
CA GLN A 51 -3.34 0.65 11.93
C GLN A 51 -2.79 -0.17 13.13
N LYS A 52 -3.39 -1.33 13.40
CA LYS A 52 -2.94 -2.24 14.46
C LYS A 52 -1.54 -2.78 14.22
N ASP A 53 -1.22 -3.16 12.98
CA ASP A 53 0.11 -3.67 12.62
C ASP A 53 1.16 -2.58 12.76
N PHE A 54 0.83 -1.34 12.36
CA PHE A 54 1.71 -0.18 12.46
C PHE A 54 1.98 0.29 13.90
N ALA A 55 1.01 0.09 14.80
CA ALA A 55 1.09 0.51 16.20
C ALA A 55 1.69 -0.56 17.12
N ASN A 56 1.57 -1.84 16.76
CA ASN A 56 2.03 -2.95 17.59
C ASN A 56 3.58 -3.09 17.56
N PRO A 57 4.29 -2.96 18.70
CA PRO A 57 5.74 -3.14 18.78
C PRO A 57 6.23 -4.56 18.46
N ASP A 58 5.36 -5.55 18.60
CA ASP A 58 5.67 -6.97 18.36
C ASP A 58 5.30 -7.42 16.94
N SER A 59 4.80 -6.52 16.09
CA SER A 59 4.43 -6.85 14.71
C SER A 59 5.65 -7.04 13.81
N LEU A 60 5.46 -7.78 12.72
CA LEU A 60 6.47 -7.89 11.66
C LEU A 60 6.79 -6.51 11.04
N VAL A 61 5.82 -5.59 11.00
CA VAL A 61 6.04 -4.19 10.55
C VAL A 61 7.07 -3.51 11.44
N HIS A 62 6.99 -3.68 12.76
CA HIS A 62 7.96 -3.12 13.68
C HIS A 62 9.34 -3.79 13.57
N GLY A 63 9.39 -5.11 13.34
CA GLY A 63 10.63 -5.83 13.04
C GLY A 63 11.33 -5.31 11.79
N ILE A 64 10.59 -5.14 10.69
CA ILE A 64 11.07 -4.52 9.44
C ILE A 64 11.53 -3.09 9.71
N ARG A 65 10.83 -2.35 10.58
CA ARG A 65 11.19 -0.97 10.94
C ARG A 65 12.58 -0.81 11.54
N LYS A 66 13.05 -1.80 12.28
CA LYS A 66 14.39 -1.80 12.87
C LYS A 66 15.50 -2.11 11.85
N LYS A 67 15.16 -2.74 10.73
CA LYS A 67 16.11 -3.30 9.75
C LYS A 67 16.20 -2.51 8.45
N ALA A 68 15.11 -1.88 8.03
CA ALA A 68 15.07 -1.11 6.79
C ALA A 68 15.58 0.34 7.01
N PRO A 69 16.14 0.99 5.97
CA PRO A 69 16.52 2.40 6.03
C PRO A 69 15.34 3.30 6.39
N GLN A 70 15.56 4.41 7.10
CA GLN A 70 14.47 5.29 7.51
C GLN A 70 13.62 5.81 6.34
N ALA A 71 14.24 6.07 5.19
CA ALA A 71 13.55 6.51 3.97
C ALA A 71 12.60 5.44 3.35
N PHE A 72 12.67 4.18 3.79
CA PHE A 72 11.76 3.12 3.34
C PHE A 72 10.34 3.30 3.91
N PHE A 73 10.21 3.75 5.15
CA PHE A 73 8.92 3.76 5.86
C PHE A 73 7.92 4.76 5.32
N PRO A 74 8.31 6.00 4.96
CA PRO A 74 7.39 6.94 4.35
C PRO A 74 6.76 6.37 3.07
N LEU A 75 7.53 5.69 2.21
CA LEU A 75 6.99 5.12 0.97
C LEU A 75 5.84 4.13 1.22
N GLY A 76 6.03 3.19 2.14
CA GLY A 76 4.98 2.23 2.50
C GLY A 76 3.79 2.90 3.20
N ARG A 77 4.06 3.81 4.14
CA ARG A 77 3.01 4.50 4.90
C ARG A 77 2.15 5.39 4.00
N GLU A 78 2.76 6.21 3.15
CA GLU A 78 2.05 7.08 2.21
C GLU A 78 1.27 6.26 1.18
N THR A 79 1.77 5.08 0.80
CA THR A 79 1.00 4.14 -0.05
C THR A 79 -0.35 3.77 0.59
N HIS A 80 -0.34 3.40 1.86
CA HIS A 80 -1.56 3.08 2.61
C HIS A 80 -2.48 4.31 2.79
N ILE A 81 -1.92 5.48 3.08
CA ILE A 81 -2.70 6.72 3.23
C ILE A 81 -3.40 7.10 1.94
N ASN A 82 -2.73 6.98 0.81
CA ASN A 82 -3.32 7.28 -0.48
C ASN A 82 -4.43 6.29 -0.86
N PHE A 83 -4.36 5.03 -0.41
CA PHE A 83 -5.49 4.12 -0.56
C PHE A 83 -6.71 4.55 0.28
N ASP A 84 -6.52 5.00 1.52
CA ASP A 84 -7.62 5.62 2.29
C ASP A 84 -8.18 6.85 1.57
N ARG A 85 -7.31 7.69 1.00
CA ARG A 85 -7.72 8.89 0.24
C ARG A 85 -8.53 8.54 -1.00
N ILE A 86 -8.12 7.51 -1.76
CA ILE A 86 -8.87 7.02 -2.91
C ILE A 86 -10.26 6.53 -2.48
N ALA A 87 -10.35 5.84 -1.35
CA ALA A 87 -11.64 5.38 -0.83
C ALA A 87 -12.58 6.54 -0.48
N GLU A 88 -12.05 7.58 0.15
CA GLU A 88 -12.79 8.80 0.49
C GLU A 88 -13.25 9.55 -0.76
N LEU A 89 -12.35 9.78 -1.73
CA LEU A 89 -12.67 10.45 -2.99
C LEU A 89 -13.75 9.72 -3.79
N ALA A 90 -13.66 8.38 -3.86
CA ALA A 90 -14.65 7.57 -4.54
C ALA A 90 -16.02 7.60 -3.84
N ALA A 91 -16.05 7.65 -2.51
CA ALA A 91 -17.30 7.71 -1.75
C ALA A 91 -17.97 9.10 -1.85
N GLU A 92 -17.18 10.17 -1.75
CA GLU A 92 -17.66 11.55 -1.62
C GLU A 92 -17.87 12.24 -2.97
N LEU A 93 -16.83 12.29 -3.81
CA LEU A 93 -16.86 13.04 -5.07
C LEU A 93 -17.41 12.20 -6.22
N LYS A 94 -17.19 10.88 -6.19
CA LYS A 94 -17.56 9.94 -7.25
C LYS A 94 -17.02 10.32 -8.63
N ASP A 95 -15.90 11.04 -8.65
CA ASP A 95 -15.20 11.44 -9.86
C ASP A 95 -14.12 10.41 -10.21
N ARG A 96 -14.33 9.73 -11.32
CA ARG A 96 -13.44 8.68 -11.82
C ARG A 96 -12.04 9.20 -12.12
N ASP A 97 -11.93 10.38 -12.73
CA ASP A 97 -10.63 10.88 -13.21
C ASP A 97 -9.79 11.34 -12.03
N VAL A 98 -10.41 11.95 -11.01
CA VAL A 98 -9.73 12.28 -9.74
C VAL A 98 -9.22 11.02 -9.03
N VAL A 99 -10.04 9.96 -8.96
CA VAL A 99 -9.65 8.66 -8.39
C VAL A 99 -8.45 8.05 -9.14
N LEU A 100 -8.50 8.00 -10.47
CA LEU A 100 -7.46 7.39 -11.28
C LEU A 100 -6.15 8.19 -11.24
N ASN A 101 -6.22 9.52 -11.22
CA ASN A 101 -5.04 10.37 -11.04
C ASN A 101 -4.41 10.13 -9.65
N THR A 102 -5.22 10.06 -8.59
CA THR A 102 -4.71 9.78 -7.24
C THR A 102 -4.07 8.39 -7.16
N LEU A 103 -4.63 7.38 -7.85
CA LEU A 103 -4.02 6.06 -7.95
C LEU A 103 -2.69 6.10 -8.72
N ALA A 104 -2.62 6.83 -9.83
CA ALA A 104 -1.39 6.99 -10.61
C ALA A 104 -0.27 7.64 -9.78
N ASP A 105 -0.60 8.69 -9.03
CA ASP A 105 0.32 9.33 -8.10
C ASP A 105 0.79 8.37 -7.01
N ASN A 106 -0.11 7.53 -6.48
CA ASN A 106 0.25 6.54 -5.49
C ASN A 106 1.25 5.49 -6.02
N LEU A 107 1.12 5.09 -7.29
CA LEU A 107 2.03 4.13 -7.92
C LEU A 107 3.47 4.66 -8.04
N ASN A 108 3.69 5.97 -7.96
CA ASN A 108 5.05 6.53 -7.87
C ASN A 108 5.78 6.05 -6.60
N ASN A 109 5.08 5.75 -5.50
CA ASN A 109 5.68 5.16 -4.31
C ASN A 109 6.20 3.74 -4.58
N CYS A 110 5.46 2.95 -5.35
CA CYS A 110 5.89 1.61 -5.79
C CYS A 110 7.16 1.70 -6.63
N ILE A 111 7.19 2.63 -7.60
CA ILE A 111 8.34 2.87 -8.48
C ILE A 111 9.55 3.29 -7.64
N ALA A 112 9.39 4.28 -6.75
CA ALA A 112 10.48 4.77 -5.90
C ALA A 112 11.04 3.66 -4.99
N CYS A 113 10.16 2.88 -4.36
CA CYS A 113 10.57 1.78 -3.47
C CYS A 113 11.33 0.70 -4.23
N HIS A 114 10.81 0.25 -5.37
CA HIS A 114 11.44 -0.80 -6.19
C HIS A 114 12.72 -0.34 -6.87
N SER A 115 12.89 0.96 -7.11
CA SER A 115 14.13 1.51 -7.67
C SER A 115 15.25 1.61 -6.62
N ALA A 116 14.90 1.91 -5.36
CA ALA A 116 15.87 2.14 -4.30
C ALA A 116 16.19 0.88 -3.47
N TYR A 117 15.25 -0.07 -3.38
CA TYR A 117 15.34 -1.16 -2.42
C TYR A 117 15.09 -2.52 -3.05
N ARG A 118 15.89 -3.49 -2.58
CA ARG A 118 15.71 -4.92 -2.82
C ARG A 118 15.65 -5.62 -1.47
N VAL A 119 14.71 -6.55 -1.32
CA VAL A 119 14.53 -7.36 -0.11
C VAL A 119 15.21 -8.71 -0.30
N GLU A 120 16.03 -9.10 0.68
CA GLU A 120 16.66 -10.41 0.72
C GLU A 120 16.43 -11.08 2.07
N GLU A 121 16.49 -12.41 2.06
CA GLU A 121 16.44 -13.20 3.28
C GLU A 121 17.77 -13.06 4.02
N ALA A 122 17.69 -12.90 5.34
CA ALA A 122 18.82 -13.02 6.23
C ALA A 122 19.15 -14.52 6.41
N HIS A 123 20.44 -14.86 6.36
CA HIS A 123 20.95 -16.20 6.69
C HIS A 123 20.96 -16.40 8.20
#